data_AF-A0A7C4BAQ4-F1
#
_entry.id   AF-A0A7C4BAQ4-F1
#
_cell.length_a   1.000
_cell.length_b   1.000
_cell.length_c   1.000
_cell.angle_alpha   90.00
_cell.angle_beta   90.00
_cell.angle_gamma   90.00
#
_symmetry.space_group_name_H-M   'P 1'
#
loop_
_entity.id
_entity.type
_entity.pdbx_description
1 polymer ?
#
loop_
_entity_poly.entity_id
_entity_poly.type
_entity_poly.pdbx_seq_one_letter_code
_entity_poly.pdbx_strand_id
1 'polypeptide(L)'
;MKTGVYRNYNEFSALVLNTLLEMIRRTKGGLVTFNPKKIAVLAGIDTHPVILTLVKDVLEGLRERGLINIAGKSKHGVKYSVTKNSPLWALAKEGYMFTAATVADLERISVMASAQKRRASAIP
;
A
#
# COMPACT_ATOMS: atom_id res chain seq x y z
N MET A 1 -8.25 17.97 12.10
CA MET A 1 -7.60 16.82 12.75
C MET A 1 -8.58 15.65 12.72
N LYS A 2 -8.28 14.55 12.01
CA LYS A 2 -9.20 13.38 11.93
C LYS A 2 -8.99 12.46 13.13
N THR A 3 -9.47 12.89 14.30
CA THR A 3 -9.24 12.23 15.60
C THR A 3 -9.91 10.85 15.74
N GLY A 4 -10.74 10.43 14.76
CA GLY A 4 -11.46 9.16 14.78
C GLY A 4 -10.78 7.99 14.04
N VAL A 5 -9.77 8.23 13.19
CA VAL A 5 -9.21 7.21 12.29
C VAL A 5 -8.52 6.07 13.04
N TYR A 6 -8.01 6.33 14.24
CA TYR A 6 -7.20 5.38 15.00
C TYR A 6 -8.00 4.31 15.77
N ARG A 7 -9.34 4.43 15.85
CA ARG A 7 -10.17 3.46 16.61
C ARG A 7 -10.39 2.15 15.86
N ASN A 8 -10.22 2.16 14.54
CA ASN A 8 -10.44 0.99 13.70
C ASN A 8 -9.20 0.73 12.85
N TYR A 9 -8.47 -0.35 13.20
CA TYR A 9 -7.25 -0.73 12.50
C TYR A 9 -7.49 -1.02 11.01
N ASN A 10 -8.67 -1.52 10.63
CA ASN A 10 -9.00 -1.79 9.22
C ASN A 10 -9.24 -0.50 8.43
N GLU A 11 -9.87 0.50 9.03
CA GLU A 11 -10.01 1.83 8.41
C GLU A 11 -8.66 2.54 8.27
N PHE A 12 -7.84 2.45 9.31
CA PHE A 12 -6.46 2.95 9.29
C PHE A 12 -5.65 2.29 8.15
N SER A 13 -5.71 0.97 8.06
CA SER A 13 -5.03 0.20 7.02
C SER A 13 -5.55 0.57 5.63
N ALA A 14 -6.86 0.70 5.44
CA ALA A 14 -7.45 1.13 4.17
C ALA A 14 -6.91 2.51 3.75
N LEU A 15 -6.79 3.45 4.70
CA LEU A 15 -6.22 4.77 4.43
C LEU A 15 -4.75 4.71 4.00
N VAL A 16 -3.94 3.90 4.69
CA VAL A 16 -2.52 3.66 4.33
C VAL A 16 -2.41 3.08 2.92
N LEU A 17 -3.20 2.05 2.62
CA LEU A 17 -3.21 1.37 1.32
C LEU A 17 -3.67 2.29 0.19
N ASN A 18 -4.76 3.03 0.40
CA ASN A 18 -5.27 3.99 -0.59
C ASN A 18 -4.27 5.12 -0.84
N THR A 19 -3.53 5.56 0.18
CA THR A 19 -2.46 6.53 0.01
C THR A 19 -1.34 5.97 -0.86
N LEU A 20 -0.95 4.71 -0.66
CA LEU A 20 0.01 4.03 -1.52
C LEU A 20 -0.49 3.88 -2.96
N LEU A 21 -1.75 3.45 -3.16
CA LEU A 21 -2.34 3.37 -4.50
C LEU A 21 -2.34 4.73 -5.19
N GLU A 22 -2.67 5.79 -4.48
CA GLU A 22 -2.65 7.15 -5.03
C GLU A 22 -1.25 7.57 -5.47
N MET A 23 -0.22 7.23 -4.69
CA MET A 23 1.18 7.48 -5.07
C MET A 23 1.55 6.75 -6.37
N ILE A 24 1.14 5.48 -6.51
CA ILE A 24 1.38 4.70 -7.72
C ILE A 24 0.60 5.29 -8.91
N ARG A 25 -0.67 5.64 -8.70
CA ARG A 25 -1.55 6.20 -9.73
C ARG A 25 -0.94 7.46 -10.34
N ARG A 26 -0.42 8.37 -9.52
CA ARG A 26 0.25 9.61 -9.97
C ARG A 26 1.63 9.40 -10.60
N THR A 27 2.24 8.24 -10.42
CA THR A 27 3.59 7.98 -10.93
C THR A 27 3.57 7.68 -12.44
N LYS A 28 4.39 8.42 -13.20
CA LYS A 28 4.61 8.21 -14.65
C LYS A 28 5.67 7.14 -14.93
N GLY A 29 6.66 6.97 -14.05
CA GLY A 29 7.71 5.94 -14.16
C GLY A 29 7.28 4.56 -13.68
N GLY A 30 8.19 3.58 -13.65
CA GLY A 30 7.90 2.18 -13.28
C GLY A 30 8.22 1.77 -11.84
N LEU A 31 8.62 2.73 -11.00
CA LEU A 31 9.07 2.51 -9.62
C LEU A 31 8.58 3.64 -8.72
N VAL A 32 8.01 3.29 -7.58
CA VAL A 32 7.73 4.21 -6.47
C VAL A 32 8.51 3.77 -5.26
N THR A 33 9.17 4.72 -4.59
CA THR A 33 9.81 4.48 -3.29
C THR A 33 9.24 5.37 -2.21
N PHE A 34 9.15 4.83 -1.01
CA PHE A 34 8.49 5.47 0.13
C PHE A 34 8.98 4.91 1.46
N ASN A 35 8.66 5.61 2.54
CA ASN A 35 8.88 5.17 3.92
C ASN A 35 7.60 5.44 4.73
N PRO A 36 7.47 4.89 5.96
CA PRO A 36 6.26 5.07 6.76
C PRO A 36 5.89 6.55 6.98
N LYS A 37 6.90 7.41 7.22
CA LYS A 37 6.68 8.86 7.41
C LYS A 37 6.06 9.52 6.18
N LYS A 38 6.54 9.20 4.97
CA LYS A 38 6.02 9.73 3.71
C LYS A 38 4.56 9.33 3.51
N ILE A 39 4.20 8.08 3.83
CA ILE A 39 2.80 7.62 3.76
C ILE A 39 1.94 8.39 4.75
N ALA A 40 2.35 8.49 6.03
CA ALA A 40 1.58 9.20 7.05
C ALA A 40 1.30 10.67 6.66
N VAL A 41 2.33 11.39 6.19
CA VAL A 41 2.19 12.78 5.73
C VAL A 41 1.20 12.90 4.57
N LEU A 42 1.33 12.03 3.55
CA LEU A 42 0.43 12.06 2.38
C LEU A 42 -1.00 11.63 2.71
N ALA A 43 -1.16 10.77 3.71
CA ALA A 43 -2.45 10.34 4.22
C ALA A 43 -3.13 11.38 5.12
N GLY A 44 -2.41 12.47 5.48
CA GLY A 44 -2.90 13.48 6.42
C GLY A 44 -3.03 12.97 7.86
N ILE A 45 -2.19 12.01 8.25
CA ILE A 45 -2.15 11.40 9.58
C ILE A 45 -0.94 11.94 10.35
N ASP A 46 -1.05 12.01 11.68
CA ASP A 46 0.04 12.45 12.54
C ASP A 46 1.27 11.52 12.43
N THR A 47 2.46 12.08 12.65
CA THR A 47 3.74 11.36 12.52
C THR A 47 4.33 10.94 13.86
N HIS A 48 3.48 10.76 14.88
CA HIS A 48 3.91 10.25 16.19
C HIS A 48 4.51 8.83 16.05
N PRO A 49 5.51 8.46 16.86
CA PRO A 49 6.20 7.16 16.76
C PRO A 49 5.25 5.96 16.74
N VAL A 50 4.21 5.96 17.58
CA VAL A 50 3.20 4.89 17.63
C VAL A 50 2.46 4.75 16.29
N ILE A 51 2.08 5.86 15.67
CA ILE A 51 1.40 5.85 14.38
C ILE A 51 2.33 5.36 13.26
N LEU A 52 3.59 5.79 13.26
CA LEU A 52 4.56 5.32 12.28
C LEU A 52 4.84 3.82 12.40
N THR A 53 4.77 3.26 13.61
CA THR A 53 4.81 1.82 13.84
C THR A 53 3.61 1.12 13.23
N LEU A 54 2.39 1.65 13.39
CA LEU A 54 1.19 1.08 12.76
C LEU A 54 1.25 1.17 11.23
N VAL A 55 1.72 2.28 10.65
CA VAL A 55 1.94 2.37 9.20
C VAL A 55 2.95 1.31 8.76
N LYS A 56 4.05 1.17 9.51
CA LYS A 56 5.08 0.16 9.21
C LYS A 56 4.50 -1.25 9.23
N ASP A 57 3.67 -1.58 10.20
CA ASP A 57 3.00 -2.87 10.34
C ASP A 57 2.18 -3.23 9.08
N VAL A 58 1.36 -2.30 8.58
CA VAL A 58 0.62 -2.47 7.32
C VAL A 58 1.56 -2.71 6.13
N LEU A 59 2.66 -1.96 6.05
CA LEU A 59 3.64 -2.10 4.96
C LEU A 59 4.41 -3.43 5.03
N GLU A 60 4.77 -3.89 6.23
CA GLU A 60 5.39 -5.20 6.42
C GLU A 60 4.44 -6.32 6.00
N GLY A 61 3.15 -6.21 6.34
CA GLY A 61 2.13 -7.15 5.85
C GLY A 61 2.03 -7.20 4.32
N LEU A 62 2.14 -6.06 3.63
CA LEU A 62 2.24 -6.03 2.16
C LEU A 62 3.54 -6.69 1.65
N ARG A 63 4.66 -6.47 2.35
CA ARG A 63 5.97 -7.01 1.96
C ARG A 63 6.00 -8.53 2.09
N GLU A 64 5.48 -9.06 3.19
CA GLU A 64 5.40 -10.52 3.43
C GLU A 64 4.58 -11.23 2.35
N ARG A 65 3.60 -10.52 1.77
CA ARG A 65 2.78 -10.98 0.64
C ARG A 65 3.43 -10.77 -0.74
N GLY A 66 4.64 -10.22 -0.80
CA GLY A 66 5.36 -9.93 -2.05
C GLY A 66 4.77 -8.77 -2.86
N LEU A 67 3.90 -7.95 -2.27
CA LEU A 67 3.25 -6.83 -2.97
C LEU A 67 4.15 -5.58 -3.05
N ILE A 68 5.06 -5.43 -2.09
CA ILE A 68 6.10 -4.39 -2.05
C ILE A 68 7.44 -5.02 -1.64
N ASN A 69 8.54 -4.30 -1.89
CA ASN A 69 9.90 -4.73 -1.57
C ASN A 69 10.62 -3.75 -0.64
N ILE A 70 11.73 -4.17 -0.04
CA ILE A 70 12.66 -3.27 0.64
C ILE A 70 13.64 -2.73 -0.41
N ALA A 71 13.69 -1.42 -0.57
CA ALA A 71 14.64 -0.71 -1.43
C ALA A 71 15.96 -0.38 -0.71
N GLY A 72 15.96 -0.36 0.62
CA GLY A 72 17.14 -0.12 1.43
C GLY A 72 16.82 0.08 2.91
N LYS A 73 17.83 -0.06 3.76
CA LYS A 73 17.75 0.22 5.19
C LYS A 73 18.76 1.31 5.54
N SER A 74 18.37 2.24 6.41
CA SER A 74 19.23 3.33 6.88
C SER A 74 19.00 3.60 8.37
N LYS A 75 19.83 4.47 8.97
CA LYS A 75 19.61 4.97 10.34
C LYS A 75 18.25 5.65 10.55
N HIS A 76 17.60 6.09 9.46
CA HIS A 76 16.30 6.74 9.48
C HIS A 76 15.13 5.79 9.21
N GLY A 77 15.39 4.47 9.14
CA GLY A 77 14.39 3.43 8.96
C GLY A 77 14.44 2.75 7.58
N VAL A 78 13.40 1.96 7.32
CA VAL A 78 13.25 1.14 6.11
C VAL A 78 12.67 1.98 4.98
N LYS A 79 13.28 1.87 3.80
CA LYS A 79 12.76 2.40 2.55
C LYS A 79 12.14 1.24 1.76
N TYR A 80 10.87 1.37 1.41
CA TYR A 80 10.14 0.41 0.60
C TYR A 80 10.07 0.85 -0.86
N SER A 81 9.77 -0.11 -1.72
CA SER A 81 9.49 0.10 -3.14
C SER A 81 8.34 -0.74 -3.65
N VAL A 82 7.65 -0.21 -4.66
CA VAL A 82 6.69 -0.95 -5.48
C VAL A 82 7.02 -0.66 -6.95
N THR A 83 6.99 -1.69 -7.78
CA THR A 83 7.30 -1.60 -9.21
C THR A 83 6.08 -1.88 -10.06
N LYS A 84 6.12 -1.52 -11.34
CA LYS A 84 5.06 -1.80 -12.32
C LYS A 84 4.64 -3.26 -12.45
N ASN A 85 5.49 -4.18 -11.98
CA ASN A 85 5.22 -5.62 -12.03
C ASN A 85 4.41 -6.11 -10.82
N SER A 86 4.20 -5.27 -9.81
CA SER A 86 3.39 -5.60 -8.64
C SER A 86 1.91 -5.60 -8.98
N PRO A 87 1.14 -6.60 -8.52
CA PRO A 87 -0.31 -6.54 -8.34
C PRO A 87 -0.90 -5.19 -7.93
N LEU A 88 -0.31 -4.53 -6.93
CA LEU A 88 -0.79 -3.23 -6.42
C LEU A 88 -0.74 -2.15 -7.49
N TRP A 89 0.20 -2.27 -8.44
CA TRP A 89 0.33 -1.31 -9.51
C TRP A 89 -0.83 -1.36 -10.49
N ALA A 90 -1.26 -2.56 -10.87
CA ALA A 90 -2.43 -2.74 -11.72
C ALA A 90 -3.67 -2.16 -11.05
N LEU A 91 -3.94 -2.54 -9.79
CA LEU A 91 -5.06 -2.03 -9.00
C LEU A 91 -5.07 -0.50 -8.91
N ALA A 92 -3.91 0.11 -8.66
CA ALA A 92 -3.79 1.56 -8.60
C ALA A 92 -4.13 2.24 -9.93
N LYS A 93 -3.73 1.65 -11.06
CA LYS A 93 -4.01 2.19 -12.40
C LYS A 93 -5.46 1.97 -12.84
N GLU A 94 -6.11 0.93 -12.34
CA GLU A 94 -7.54 0.66 -12.52
C GLU A 94 -8.44 1.52 -11.61
N GLY A 95 -7.86 2.28 -10.68
CA GLY A 95 -8.62 3.14 -9.76
C GLY A 95 -9.26 2.39 -8.59
N TYR A 96 -8.74 1.20 -8.25
CA TYR A 96 -9.21 0.43 -7.10
C TYR A 96 -9.08 1.22 -5.79
N MET A 97 -10.01 1.00 -4.87
CA MET A 97 -9.98 1.58 -3.53
C MET A 97 -10.26 0.52 -2.47
N PHE A 98 -9.44 0.49 -1.43
CA PHE A 98 -9.65 -0.32 -0.25
C PHE A 98 -10.68 0.33 0.69
N THR A 99 -11.55 -0.49 1.25
CA THR A 99 -12.45 -0.21 2.37
C THR A 99 -12.07 -1.07 3.57
N ALA A 100 -12.54 -0.73 4.78
CA ALA A 100 -12.28 -1.52 5.99
C ALA A 100 -12.68 -3.00 5.84
N ALA A 101 -13.78 -3.29 5.12
CA ALA A 101 -14.21 -4.66 4.85
C ALA A 101 -13.23 -5.43 3.94
N THR A 102 -12.70 -4.76 2.92
CA THR A 102 -11.79 -5.39 1.94
C THR A 102 -10.36 -5.55 2.44
N VAL A 103 -9.95 -4.81 3.49
CA VAL A 103 -8.60 -4.93 4.06
C VAL A 103 -8.41 -6.30 4.73
N ALA A 104 -9.44 -6.81 5.39
CA ALA A 104 -9.41 -8.16 5.98
C ALA A 104 -9.14 -9.24 4.92
N ASP A 105 -9.47 -8.94 3.66
CA ASP A 105 -9.31 -9.81 2.50
C ASP A 105 -8.00 -9.56 1.73
N LEU A 106 -6.98 -8.93 2.33
CA LEU A 106 -5.67 -8.73 1.70
C LEU A 106 -5.06 -10.03 1.13
N GLU A 107 -5.39 -11.19 1.73
CA GLU A 107 -5.09 -12.52 1.18
C GLU A 107 -5.69 -12.74 -0.21
N ARG A 108 -6.96 -12.38 -0.39
CA ARG A 108 -7.68 -12.53 -1.67
C ARG A 108 -7.14 -11.56 -2.72
N ILE A 109 -6.62 -10.41 -2.35
CA ILE A 109 -6.14 -9.39 -3.31
C ILE A 109 -4.86 -9.84 -4.02
N SER A 110 -3.98 -10.54 -3.32
CA SER A 110 -2.86 -11.28 -3.93
C SER A 110 -3.36 -12.25 -5.02
N VAL A 111 -4.42 -12.99 -4.74
CA VAL A 111 -5.04 -13.95 -5.65
C VAL A 111 -5.79 -13.27 -6.80
N MET A 112 -6.53 -12.19 -6.54
CA MET A 112 -7.32 -11.45 -7.53
C MET A 112 -6.45 -10.73 -8.54
N ALA A 113 -5.36 -10.10 -8.10
CA ALA A 113 -4.42 -9.48 -9.02
C ALA A 113 -3.67 -10.52 -9.86
N SER A 114 -3.43 -11.71 -9.30
CA SER A 114 -2.92 -12.87 -10.05
C SER A 114 -3.94 -13.38 -11.07
N ALA A 115 -5.24 -13.35 -10.75
CA ALA A 115 -6.33 -13.74 -11.65
C ALA A 115 -6.58 -12.70 -12.77
N GLN A 116 -6.50 -11.40 -12.47
CA GLN A 116 -6.58 -10.33 -13.47
C GLN A 116 -5.40 -10.38 -14.45
N LYS A 117 -4.18 -10.66 -13.96
CA LYS A 117 -3.00 -10.85 -14.82
C LYS A 117 -3.18 -12.02 -15.80
N ARG A 118 -3.79 -13.13 -15.36
CA ARG A 118 -4.12 -14.29 -16.21
C ARG A 118 -5.22 -13.99 -17.24
N ARG A 119 -6.19 -13.14 -16.89
CA ARG A 119 -7.28 -12.73 -17.80
C ARG A 119 -6.80 -11.74 -18.87
N ALA A 120 -5.90 -10.82 -18.53
CA ALA A 120 -5.30 -9.88 -19.48
C ALA A 120 -4.31 -10.54 -20.47
N SER A 121 -3.68 -11.66 -20.11
CA SER A 121 -2.83 -12.45 -21.00
C SER A 121 -3.59 -13.49 -21.84
N ALA A 122 -4.91 -13.63 -21.65
CA ALA A 122 -5.75 -14.61 -22.32
C ALA A 122 -6.67 -13.99 -23.39
N ILE A 123 -6.51 -12.70 -23.69
CA ILE A 123 -7.13 -12.06 -24.84
C ILE A 123 -6.09 -12.08 -25.97
N PRO A 124 -6.37 -12.76 -27.10
CA PRO A 124 -5.43 -12.91 -28.21
C PRO A 124 -5.14 -11.59 -28.93
#